data_AF-A0A2V4VTL2-F1
#
_entry.id   AF-A0A2V4VTL2-F1
#
_cell.length_a   1.000
_cell.length_b   1.000
_cell.length_c   1.000
_cell.angle_alpha   90.00
_cell.angle_beta   90.00
_cell.angle_gamma   90.00
#
_symmetry.space_group_name_H-M   'P 1'
#
loop_
_entity.id
_entity.type
_entity.pdbx_description
1 polymer ?
#
loop_
_entity_poly.entity_id
_entity_poly.type
_entity_poly.pdbx_seq_one_letter_code
_entity_poly.pdbx_strand_id
1 'polypeptide(L)'
;MSWHHLRTGKTLQQRLAQFQGHLAELNTPRSGLEPGRIRRVFPRNFIKVNHQLFIPLSLNSIRVFDIPRTRRGVNVGIRTTFPSRNVFRNMRLVGVGIDYIELQGRGRVPSRILFPLSSVESIYRPCRRSYKLKRTCIRRR
;
A
#
# COMPACT_ATOMS: atom_id res chain seq x y z
N MET A 1 12.69 1.82 14.87
CA MET A 1 13.21 2.36 13.60
C MET A 1 12.49 3.65 13.27
N SER A 2 13.25 4.69 12.92
CA SER A 2 12.73 5.97 12.44
C SER A 2 12.24 5.82 10.99
N TRP A 3 11.15 6.51 10.63
CA TRP A 3 10.50 6.39 9.32
C TRP A 3 11.30 7.07 8.21
N HIS A 4 12.23 7.95 8.57
CA HIS A 4 13.00 8.74 7.62
C HIS A 4 13.82 7.88 6.65
N HIS A 5 14.26 6.68 7.06
CA HIS A 5 15.02 5.77 6.19
C HIS A 5 14.18 5.12 5.08
N LEU A 6 12.85 5.28 5.11
CA LEU A 6 11.95 4.75 4.08
C LEU A 6 11.65 5.78 2.98
N ARG A 7 12.19 7.01 3.07
CA ARG A 7 12.00 8.03 2.05
C ARG A 7 12.69 7.62 0.75
N THR A 8 11.96 7.62 -0.36
CA THR A 8 12.48 7.23 -1.67
C THR A 8 12.92 8.41 -2.52
N GLY A 9 12.39 9.62 -2.26
CA GLY A 9 12.62 10.81 -3.08
C GLY A 9 11.99 10.74 -4.48
N LYS A 10 11.13 9.76 -4.75
CA LYS A 10 10.48 9.56 -6.05
C LYS A 10 9.02 9.96 -6.03
N THR A 11 8.51 10.38 -7.18
CA THR A 11 7.05 10.51 -7.39
C THR A 11 6.43 9.15 -7.68
N LEU A 12 5.11 9.06 -7.55
CA LEU A 12 4.31 7.88 -7.86
C LEU A 12 4.52 7.50 -9.33
N GLN A 13 4.56 8.51 -10.20
CA GLN A 13 4.79 8.31 -11.63
C GLN A 13 6.16 7.69 -11.91
N GLN A 14 7.21 8.23 -11.30
CA GLN A 14 8.57 7.68 -11.42
C GLN A 14 8.65 6.26 -10.85
N ARG A 15 7.94 5.99 -9.74
CA ARG A 15 7.90 4.65 -9.16
C ARG A 15 7.16 3.67 -10.07
N LEU A 16 6.02 4.05 -10.64
CA LEU A 16 5.25 3.24 -11.57
C LEU A 16 6.01 2.96 -12.86
N ALA A 17 6.85 3.88 -13.33
CA ALA A 17 7.70 3.66 -14.50
C ALA A 17 8.63 2.46 -14.31
N GLN A 18 9.08 2.20 -13.08
CA GLN A 18 9.88 1.01 -12.73
C GLN A 18 9.09 -0.29 -12.75
N PHE A 19 7.76 -0.21 -12.76
CA PHE A 19 6.85 -1.35 -12.81
C PHE A 19 6.19 -1.52 -14.19
N GLN A 20 6.67 -0.83 -15.22
CA GLN A 20 6.20 -1.06 -16.58
C GLN A 20 6.44 -2.53 -16.97
N GLY A 21 5.42 -3.16 -17.55
CA GLY A 21 5.41 -4.58 -17.88
C GLY A 21 4.86 -5.49 -16.78
N HIS A 22 4.74 -5.02 -15.53
CA HIS A 22 4.18 -5.82 -14.44
C HIS A 22 2.65 -5.88 -14.48
N LEU A 23 2.11 -6.98 -13.96
CA LEU A 23 0.70 -7.10 -13.64
C LEU A 23 0.38 -6.15 -12.48
N ALA A 24 -0.77 -5.51 -12.59
CA ALA A 24 -1.30 -4.60 -11.60
C ALA A 24 -2.82 -4.74 -11.46
N GLU A 25 -3.32 -4.37 -10.30
CA GLU A 25 -4.75 -4.26 -9.99
C GLU A 25 -4.96 -2.82 -9.51
N LEU A 26 -5.75 -2.07 -10.27
CA LEU A 26 -6.07 -0.68 -9.97
C LEU A 26 -7.36 -0.64 -9.17
N ASN A 27 -7.34 -0.03 -8.00
CA ASN A 27 -8.55 0.25 -7.23
C ASN A 27 -9.05 1.65 -7.62
N THR A 28 -10.11 1.70 -8.40
CA THR A 28 -10.75 2.93 -8.86
C THR A 28 -11.87 3.35 -7.91
N PRO A 29 -12.12 4.66 -7.71
CA PRO A 29 -13.17 5.12 -6.80
C PRO A 29 -14.60 4.68 -7.16
N ARG A 30 -14.89 4.48 -8.45
CA ARG A 30 -16.26 4.21 -8.94
C ARG A 30 -16.45 2.83 -9.57
N SER A 31 -15.41 2.28 -10.21
CA SER A 31 -15.50 1.01 -10.95
C SER A 31 -14.96 -0.18 -10.16
N GLY A 32 -14.39 0.04 -8.97
CA GLY A 32 -13.80 -1.02 -8.17
C GLY A 32 -12.43 -1.45 -8.69
N LEU A 33 -12.17 -2.76 -8.70
CA LEU A 33 -10.87 -3.35 -9.02
C LEU A 33 -10.74 -3.66 -10.52
N GLU A 34 -9.74 -3.05 -11.15
CA GLU A 34 -9.41 -3.22 -12.57
C GLU A 34 -8.05 -3.94 -12.70
N PRO A 35 -8.02 -5.25 -12.97
CA PRO A 35 -6.78 -5.99 -13.18
C PRO A 35 -6.21 -5.71 -14.58
N GLY A 36 -4.89 -5.65 -14.74
CA GLY A 36 -4.27 -5.50 -16.05
C GLY A 36 -2.75 -5.37 -16.00
N ARG A 37 -2.12 -5.19 -17.15
CA ARG A 37 -0.66 -4.96 -17.22
C ARG A 37 -0.37 -3.48 -17.42
N ILE A 38 0.60 -2.94 -16.67
CA ILE A 38 1.10 -1.57 -16.88
C ILE A 38 1.87 -1.54 -18.21
N ARG A 39 1.20 -1.16 -19.29
CA ARG A 39 1.80 -1.17 -20.63
C ARG A 39 2.70 0.02 -20.86
N ARG A 40 2.31 1.19 -20.34
CA ARG A 40 3.07 2.43 -20.50
C ARG A 40 2.82 3.35 -19.32
N VAL A 41 3.86 4.04 -18.90
CA VAL A 41 3.77 5.13 -17.93
C VAL A 41 4.15 6.41 -18.64
N PHE A 42 3.21 7.36 -18.72
CA PHE A 42 3.48 8.66 -19.30
C PHE A 42 4.21 9.52 -18.27
N PRO A 43 5.18 10.38 -18.65
CA PRO A 43 6.05 11.04 -17.67
C PRO A 43 5.33 11.91 -16.62
N ARG A 44 4.13 12.40 -16.90
CA ARG A 44 3.44 13.38 -16.05
C ARG A 44 2.13 12.89 -15.44
N ASN A 45 1.22 12.31 -16.23
CA ASN A 45 -0.19 12.27 -15.82
C ASN A 45 -0.85 10.88 -15.83
N PHE A 46 -0.46 10.01 -16.77
CA PHE A 46 -1.25 8.82 -17.08
C PHE A 46 -0.45 7.53 -17.01
N ILE A 47 -1.14 6.44 -16.74
CA ILE A 47 -0.68 5.08 -17.01
C ILE A 47 -1.64 4.41 -17.98
N LYS A 48 -1.11 3.56 -18.87
CA LYS A 48 -1.91 2.73 -19.78
C LYS A 48 -2.01 1.31 -19.22
N VAL A 49 -3.23 0.89 -18.89
CA VAL A 49 -3.55 -0.47 -18.41
C VAL A 49 -4.74 -0.99 -19.22
N ASN A 50 -4.64 -2.19 -19.79
CA ASN A 50 -5.68 -2.81 -20.64
C ASN A 50 -6.31 -1.88 -21.69
N HIS A 51 -5.46 -1.19 -22.47
CA HIS A 51 -5.89 -0.22 -23.49
C HIS A 51 -6.55 1.08 -22.97
N GLN A 52 -6.79 1.21 -21.67
CA GLN A 52 -7.35 2.41 -21.06
C GLN A 52 -6.26 3.27 -20.41
N LEU A 53 -6.54 4.55 -20.25
CA LEU A 53 -5.68 5.51 -19.56
C LEU A 53 -6.25 5.80 -18.17
N PHE A 54 -5.40 5.69 -17.16
CA PHE A 54 -5.75 6.00 -15.77
C PHE A 54 -4.86 7.11 -15.25
N ILE A 55 -5.41 7.95 -14.37
CA ILE A 55 -4.67 8.98 -13.62
C ILE A 55 -4.28 8.39 -12.27
N PRO A 56 -3.00 8.06 -12.00
CA PRO A 56 -2.60 7.33 -10.80
C PRO A 56 -3.00 8.00 -9.49
N LEU A 57 -2.91 9.34 -9.42
CA LEU A 57 -3.21 10.12 -8.22
C LEU A 57 -4.72 10.18 -7.89
N SER A 58 -5.57 9.85 -8.85
CA SER A 58 -7.03 9.77 -8.68
C SER A 58 -7.51 8.36 -8.29
N LEU A 59 -6.61 7.38 -8.21
CA LEU A 59 -6.93 6.02 -7.80
C LEU A 59 -6.91 5.89 -6.28
N ASN A 60 -7.72 4.97 -5.74
CA ASN A 60 -7.69 4.62 -4.33
C ASN A 60 -6.36 3.95 -3.96
N SER A 61 -5.91 3.00 -4.78
CA SER A 61 -4.63 2.29 -4.63
C SER A 61 -4.25 1.57 -5.91
N ILE A 62 -2.95 1.30 -6.09
CA ILE A 62 -2.42 0.51 -7.20
C ILE A 62 -1.64 -0.66 -6.62
N ARG A 63 -2.12 -1.88 -6.83
CA ARG A 63 -1.39 -3.09 -6.43
C ARG A 63 -0.59 -3.61 -7.61
N VAL A 64 0.71 -3.80 -7.46
CA VAL A 64 1.60 -4.37 -8.47
C VAL A 64 2.08 -5.74 -8.00
N PHE A 65 2.01 -6.74 -8.88
CA PHE A 65 2.35 -8.13 -8.58
C PHE A 65 3.78 -8.47 -9.01
N ASP A 66 4.24 -9.65 -8.58
CA ASP A 66 5.56 -10.22 -8.88
C ASP A 66 6.72 -9.33 -8.41
N ILE A 67 6.48 -8.51 -7.39
CA ILE A 67 7.52 -7.69 -6.78
C ILE A 67 8.05 -8.39 -5.54
N PRO A 68 9.36 -8.72 -5.48
CA PRO A 68 9.96 -9.40 -4.35
C PRO A 68 9.67 -8.73 -3.00
N ARG A 69 9.46 -9.55 -1.98
CA ARG A 69 9.20 -9.08 -0.61
C ARG A 69 10.47 -8.48 -0.01
N THR A 70 10.36 -7.31 0.62
CA THR A 70 11.47 -6.68 1.31
C THR A 70 11.42 -6.98 2.80
N ARG A 71 12.58 -7.27 3.39
CA ARG A 71 12.72 -7.45 4.85
C ARG A 71 12.76 -6.12 5.60
N ARG A 72 13.24 -5.06 4.95
CA ARG A 72 13.25 -3.67 5.44
C ARG A 72 11.85 -3.04 5.43
N GLY A 73 11.43 -2.48 6.54
CA GLY A 73 10.15 -1.79 6.64
C GLY A 73 9.63 -1.72 8.07
N VAL A 74 8.60 -0.91 8.27
CA VAL A 74 7.96 -0.72 9.58
C VAL A 74 6.51 -1.20 9.48
N ASN A 75 6.02 -1.89 10.51
CA ASN A 75 4.62 -2.28 10.56
C ASN A 75 3.77 -1.07 10.98
N VAL A 76 2.76 -0.77 10.17
CA VAL A 76 1.91 0.42 10.29
C VAL A 76 0.45 0.05 10.04
N GLY A 77 -0.46 0.83 10.59
CA GLY A 77 -1.86 0.86 10.19
C GLY A 77 -2.13 2.10 9.34
N ILE A 78 -2.98 1.97 8.34
CA ILE A 78 -3.35 3.09 7.45
C ILE A 78 -4.85 3.30 7.50
N ARG A 79 -5.26 4.56 7.70
CA ARG A 79 -6.62 5.03 7.46
C ARG A 79 -6.67 5.66 6.08
N THR A 80 -7.65 5.25 5.29
CA THR A 80 -7.85 5.68 3.91
C THR A 80 -9.09 6.56 3.82
N THR A 81 -9.13 7.45 2.84
CA THR A 81 -10.30 8.29 2.56
C THR A 81 -11.48 7.51 1.97
N PHE A 82 -11.21 6.34 1.41
CA PHE A 82 -12.22 5.39 0.91
C PHE A 82 -12.47 4.25 1.91
N PRO A 83 -13.63 3.56 1.85
CA PRO A 83 -13.96 2.47 2.77
C PRO A 83 -13.03 1.27 2.56
N SER A 84 -12.05 1.10 3.45
CA SER A 84 -11.14 -0.07 3.50
C SER A 84 -11.30 -0.91 4.76
N ARG A 85 -12.20 -0.51 5.66
CA ARG A 85 -12.41 -1.13 6.98
C ARG A 85 -11.07 -1.32 7.71
N ASN A 86 -10.75 -2.55 8.10
CA ASN A 86 -9.54 -2.90 8.86
C ASN A 86 -8.50 -3.67 8.03
N VAL A 87 -8.60 -3.62 6.70
CA VAL A 87 -7.71 -4.39 5.80
C VAL A 87 -6.25 -3.94 5.97
N PHE A 88 -6.02 -2.64 6.13
CA PHE A 88 -4.68 -2.05 6.21
C PHE A 88 -4.19 -1.80 7.64
N ARG A 89 -4.74 -2.49 8.65
CA ARG A 89 -4.40 -2.25 10.07
C ARG A 89 -2.97 -2.59 10.51
N ASN A 90 -2.29 -3.48 9.78
CA ASN A 90 -0.94 -3.96 10.15
C ASN A 90 -0.14 -4.33 8.89
N MET A 91 0.05 -3.36 8.01
CA MET A 91 0.81 -3.52 6.78
C MET A 91 2.27 -3.14 7.00
N ARG A 92 3.18 -3.73 6.23
CA ARG A 92 4.57 -3.29 6.26
C ARG A 92 4.74 -2.13 5.29
N LEU A 93 4.99 -0.94 5.83
CA LEU A 93 5.44 0.22 5.07
C LEU A 93 6.88 0.01 4.64
N VAL A 94 7.14 0.17 3.35
CA VAL A 94 8.45 -0.07 2.75
C VAL A 94 9.04 1.13 2.06
N GLY A 95 8.21 2.12 1.72
CA GLY A 95 8.62 3.32 1.02
C GLY A 95 7.65 4.45 1.27
N VAL A 96 8.18 5.66 1.36
CA VAL A 96 7.43 6.92 1.38
C VAL A 96 8.00 7.77 0.25
N GLY A 97 7.20 7.98 -0.80
CA GLY A 97 7.51 8.87 -1.90
C GLY A 97 7.12 10.31 -1.61
N ILE A 98 7.19 11.13 -2.65
CA ILE A 98 6.80 12.54 -2.59
C ILE A 98 5.27 12.68 -2.47
N ASP A 99 4.55 11.90 -3.27
CA ASP A 99 3.10 11.95 -3.48
C ASP A 99 2.43 10.57 -3.28
N TYR A 100 3.16 9.58 -2.75
CA TYR A 100 2.62 8.25 -2.45
C TYR A 100 3.30 7.57 -1.25
N ILE A 101 2.65 6.53 -0.72
CA ILE A 101 3.27 5.55 0.17
C ILE A 101 3.24 4.15 -0.46
N GLU A 102 4.22 3.33 -0.11
CA GLU A 102 4.37 1.96 -0.60
C GLU A 102 4.28 0.96 0.54
N LEU A 103 3.32 0.06 0.42
CA LEU A 103 3.13 -1.05 1.33
C LEU A 103 3.50 -2.36 0.67
N GLN A 104 3.94 -3.29 1.50
CA GLN A 104 4.05 -4.68 1.10
C GLN A 104 2.68 -5.36 1.17
N GLY A 105 2.24 -5.92 0.05
CA GLY A 105 1.03 -6.71 -0.03
C GLY A 105 1.09 -7.96 0.86
N ARG A 106 -0.06 -8.31 1.43
CA ARG A 106 -0.27 -9.57 2.14
C ARG A 106 -0.83 -10.62 1.17
N GLY A 107 -0.56 -11.89 1.43
CA GLY A 107 -1.06 -13.02 0.64
C GLY A 107 0.07 -13.85 0.04
N ARG A 108 -0.29 -14.94 -0.67
CA ARG A 108 0.67 -15.88 -1.27
C ARG A 108 1.51 -15.21 -2.35
N VAL A 109 0.88 -14.42 -3.22
CA VAL A 109 1.54 -13.71 -4.31
C VAL A 109 2.27 -12.46 -3.78
N PRO A 110 3.58 -12.33 -4.00
CA PRO A 110 4.33 -11.17 -3.57
C PRO A 110 3.87 -9.94 -4.38
N SER A 111 3.55 -8.86 -3.68
CA SER A 111 3.00 -7.65 -4.30
C SER A 111 3.39 -6.39 -3.51
N ARG A 112 3.33 -5.25 -4.20
CA ARG A 112 3.41 -3.90 -3.61
C ARG A 112 2.10 -3.19 -3.81
N ILE A 113 1.68 -2.43 -2.81
CA ILE A 113 0.49 -1.60 -2.90
C ILE A 113 0.96 -0.15 -2.76
N LEU A 114 0.76 0.63 -3.81
CA LEU A 114 1.05 2.05 -3.86
C LEU A 114 -0.25 2.79 -3.55
N PHE A 115 -0.20 3.69 -2.57
CA PHE A 115 -1.30 4.58 -2.25
C PHE A 115 -0.89 6.01 -2.59
N PRO A 116 -1.60 6.70 -3.48
CA PRO A 116 -1.50 8.15 -3.56
C PRO A 116 -1.73 8.78 -2.19
N LEU A 117 -0.99 9.83 -1.84
CA LEU A 117 -1.22 10.51 -0.55
C LEU A 117 -2.63 11.11 -0.46
N SER A 118 -3.24 11.46 -1.60
CA SER A 118 -4.64 11.90 -1.69
C SER A 118 -5.65 10.85 -1.18
N SER A 119 -5.30 9.56 -1.17
CA SER A 119 -6.18 8.48 -0.69
C SER A 119 -5.90 8.05 0.76
N VAL A 120 -4.93 8.71 1.43
CA VAL A 120 -4.47 8.38 2.79
C VAL A 120 -4.87 9.50 3.74
N GLU A 121 -5.63 9.14 4.77
CA GLU A 121 -6.05 10.07 5.82
C GLU A 121 -5.01 10.15 6.94
N SER A 122 -4.53 8.99 7.42
CA SER A 122 -3.50 8.94 8.45
C SER A 122 -2.75 7.62 8.47
N ILE A 123 -1.53 7.67 9.01
CA ILE A 123 -0.72 6.49 9.26
C ILE A 123 -0.45 6.40 10.77
N TYR A 124 -0.78 5.25 11.36
CA TYR A 124 -0.63 5.01 12.79
C TYR A 124 0.25 3.78 13.07
N ARG A 125 0.81 3.69 14.26
CA ARG A 125 1.48 2.47 14.72
C ARG A 125 0.41 1.51 15.26
N PRO A 126 0.33 0.26 14.78
CA PRO A 126 -0.61 -0.70 15.31
C PRO A 126 -0.25 -0.98 16.76
N CYS A 127 -1.15 -0.63 17.68
CA CYS A 127 -1.00 -1.01 19.08
C CYS A 127 -0.91 -2.52 19.17
N ARG A 128 0.22 -3.04 19.67
CA ARG A 128 0.27 -4.41 20.17
C ARG A 128 -0.66 -4.44 21.37
N ARG A 129 -1.89 -4.93 21.23
CA ARG A 129 -2.66 -5.35 22.41
C ARG A 129 -1.85 -6.48 23.04
N SER A 130 -1.04 -6.17 24.03
CA SER A 130 -0.57 -7.15 25.00
C SER A 130 -1.80 -7.54 25.81
N TYR A 131 -2.56 -8.53 25.34
CA TYR A 131 -3.37 -9.31 26.26
C TYR A 131 -2.41 -10.11 27.14
N LYS A 132 -1.79 -9.44 28.14
CA LYS A 132 -1.52 -10.11 29.41
C LYS A 132 -2.87 -10.22 30.11
N LEU A 133 -3.73 -11.11 29.60
CA LEU A 133 -4.75 -11.73 30.44
C LEU A 133 -3.93 -12.49 31.48
N LYS A 134 -3.79 -11.91 32.67
CA LYS A 134 -3.30 -12.62 33.85
C LYS A 134 -4.21 -13.83 34.04
N ARG A 135 -3.81 -14.98 33.50
CA ARG A 135 -4.22 -16.26 34.03
C ARG A 135 -3.33 -16.52 35.23
N THR A 136 -3.91 -16.47 36.42
CA THR A 136 -3.65 -17.44 37.49
C THR A 136 -4.70 -17.29 38.58
N CYS A 137 -5.31 -18.43 38.88
CA CYS A 137 -6.38 -18.70 39.82
C CYS A 137 -5.92 -18.52 41.27
N ILE A 138 -6.81 -18.08 42.16
CA ILE A 138 -6.81 -18.55 43.56
C ILE A 138 -8.27 -18.81 43.95
N ARG A 139 -8.63 -20.10 44.06
CA ARG A 139 -9.75 -20.57 44.88
C ARG A 139 -9.54 -20.05 46.30
N ARG A 140 -10.50 -19.29 46.84
CA ARG A 140 -10.68 -19.13 48.28
C ARG A 140 -12.12 -19.55 48.57
N ARG A 141 -12.22 -20.80 49.03
CA ARG A 141 -12.80 -21.23 50.32
C ARG A 141 -14.31 -21.29 50.24
#